data_AF-A0A7R9XUR4-F1
#
_entry.id   AF-A0A7R9XUR4-F1
#
_cell.length_a   1.000
_cell.length_b   1.000
_cell.length_c   1.000
_cell.angle_alpha   90.00
_cell.angle_beta   90.00
_cell.angle_gamma   90.00
#
_symmetry.space_group_name_H-M   'P 1'
#
loop_
_entity.id
_entity.type
_entity.pdbx_description
1 polymer ?
#
loop_
_entity_poly.entity_id
_entity_poly.type
_entity_poly.pdbx_seq_one_letter_code
_entity_poly.pdbx_strand_id
1 'polypeptide(L)'
;MEAIFINPRVHTGKGYYERENVPAVATRRAEEVDREEANWIADCLRLELQDVEGHIAEMTACRDEFKRRLNAIEQAERKRQEAEAEKKRQAERVEAEKKRQAAEKKRQEEQKGLRRERGLYAHAYTFHNEDVNENFDESVSCIAMGDRATLMVYDHGGYSYTEGMPTGLYNKLHHRGANQPKPTYVAMGSMDRWYVRYDSGVSQWNNVPNSLTDAESYSAGMPGFRPGP
;
A
#
# COMPACT_ATOMS: atom_id res chain seq x y z
N MET A 1 -33.80 7.63 -8.29
CA MET A 1 -35.10 8.32 -8.15
C MET A 1 -35.93 7.51 -7.18
N GLU A 2 -36.04 7.95 -5.94
CA GLU A 2 -37.08 7.52 -4.99
C GLU A 2 -37.14 8.59 -3.91
N ALA A 3 -38.29 9.28 -3.85
CA ALA A 3 -38.51 10.43 -2.98
C ALA A 3 -39.08 9.94 -1.64
N ILE A 4 -38.31 10.11 -0.56
CA ILE A 4 -38.79 9.88 0.80
C ILE A 4 -39.33 11.22 1.32
N PHE A 5 -40.64 11.22 1.57
CA PHE A 5 -41.44 12.30 2.11
C PHE A 5 -40.83 12.89 3.39
N ILE A 6 -40.43 14.16 3.35
CA ILE A 6 -40.19 14.98 4.55
C ILE A 6 -41.35 15.96 4.63
N ASN A 7 -42.24 15.70 5.59
CA ASN A 7 -43.41 16.52 5.92
C ASN A 7 -42.95 17.89 6.43
N PRO A 8 -43.09 19.00 5.69
CA PRO A 8 -42.61 20.31 6.09
C PRO A 8 -43.75 21.07 6.77
N ARG A 9 -44.13 20.63 7.97
CA ARG A 9 -45.05 21.39 8.84
C ARG A 9 -44.50 21.48 10.25
N VAL A 10 -43.39 22.21 10.37
CA VAL A 10 -42.87 22.67 11.64
C VAL A 10 -42.51 24.15 11.49
N HIS A 11 -43.42 24.98 11.99
CA HIS A 11 -43.24 26.36 12.44
C HIS A 11 -42.72 27.42 11.45
N THR A 12 -43.65 28.01 10.69
CA THR A 12 -43.62 29.47 10.48
C THR A 12 -44.70 30.08 11.36
N GLY A 13 -44.27 30.69 12.46
CA GLY A 13 -45.14 31.47 13.33
C GLY A 13 -45.73 32.64 12.56
N LYS A 14 -47.03 32.55 12.25
CA LYS A 14 -47.95 33.66 11.96
C LYS A 14 -49.35 33.05 11.86
N GLY A 15 -50.11 33.20 12.94
CA GLY A 15 -51.48 32.72 13.03
C GLY A 15 -52.39 33.52 12.12
N TYR A 16 -53.24 32.80 11.40
CA TYR A 16 -54.48 33.31 10.84
C TYR A 16 -55.57 32.30 11.21
N TYR A 17 -56.20 32.51 12.37
CA TYR A 17 -57.56 32.04 12.58
C TYR A 17 -58.41 33.31 12.62
N GLU A 18 -59.28 33.45 11.64
CA GLU A 18 -60.35 34.44 11.66
C GLU A 18 -61.19 34.20 12.92
N ARG A 19 -61.35 35.25 13.73
CA ARG A 19 -62.39 35.27 14.76
C ARG A 19 -63.72 35.36 14.03
N GLU A 20 -64.40 34.22 13.87
CA GLU A 20 -65.84 34.25 13.69
C GLU A 20 -66.44 35.04 14.86
N ASN A 21 -67.23 36.03 14.49
CA ASN A 21 -67.90 36.95 15.39
C ASN A 21 -68.97 36.17 16.14
N VAL A 22 -68.58 35.54 17.26
CA VAL A 22 -69.51 34.86 18.16
C VAL A 22 -70.49 35.93 18.67
N PRO A 23 -71.80 35.82 18.39
CA PRO A 23 -72.76 36.77 18.93
C PRO A 23 -72.67 36.70 20.45
N ALA A 24 -72.62 37.88 21.08
CA ALA A 24 -72.59 38.01 22.53
C ALA A 24 -73.71 37.16 23.14
N VAL A 25 -73.33 36.00 23.68
CA VAL A 25 -74.22 35.15 24.45
C VAL A 25 -74.59 35.99 25.64
N ALA A 26 -75.88 36.37 25.68
CA ALA A 26 -76.49 37.02 26.81
C ALA A 26 -76.01 36.33 28.08
N THR A 27 -75.35 37.09 28.96
CA THR A 27 -75.08 36.69 30.34
C THR A 27 -76.41 36.45 31.02
N ARG A 28 -76.92 35.22 30.84
CA ARG A 28 -77.96 34.67 31.70
C ARG A 28 -77.33 34.58 33.08
N ARG A 29 -77.96 35.33 33.98
CA ARG A 29 -77.93 35.19 35.44
C ARG A 29 -77.28 33.87 35.86
N ALA A 30 -76.10 33.95 36.48
CA ALA A 30 -75.60 32.87 37.29
C ALA A 30 -76.60 32.71 38.44
N GLU A 31 -77.57 31.81 38.25
CA GLU A 31 -78.33 31.26 39.35
C GLU A 31 -77.31 30.62 40.30
N GLU A 32 -77.49 30.84 41.60
CA GLU A 32 -76.73 30.14 42.64
C GLU A 32 -76.95 28.64 42.43
N VAL A 33 -76.06 28.02 41.66
CA VAL A 33 -75.90 26.57 41.65
C VAL A 33 -75.61 26.22 43.10
N ASP A 34 -76.47 25.39 43.67
CA ASP A 34 -76.35 24.99 45.05
C ASP A 34 -74.92 24.49 45.28
N ARG A 35 -74.28 24.93 46.36
CA ARG A 35 -72.84 24.70 46.58
C ARG A 35 -72.52 23.20 46.57
N GLU A 36 -73.51 22.37 46.86
CA GLU A 36 -73.49 20.91 46.75
C GLU A 36 -73.48 20.40 45.30
N GLU A 37 -74.26 20.98 44.39
CA GLU A 37 -74.35 20.57 42.99
C GLU A 37 -73.05 20.90 42.22
N ALA A 38 -72.46 22.07 42.50
CA ALA A 38 -71.15 22.44 41.97
C ALA A 38 -70.03 21.54 42.49
N ASN A 39 -70.07 21.14 43.77
CA ASN A 39 -69.12 20.19 44.36
C ASN A 39 -69.27 18.79 43.75
N TRP A 40 -70.51 18.34 43.49
CA TRP A 40 -70.77 17.05 42.85
C TRP A 40 -70.22 16.99 41.41
N ILE A 41 -70.45 18.04 40.60
CA ILE A 41 -69.90 18.13 39.24
C ILE A 41 -68.36 18.15 39.27
N ALA A 42 -67.78 18.89 40.21
CA ALA A 42 -66.32 18.93 40.39
C ALA A 42 -65.74 17.55 40.77
N ASP A 43 -66.41 16.80 41.65
CA ASP A 43 -65.99 15.44 42.02
C ASP A 43 -66.13 14.45 40.85
N CYS A 44 -67.19 14.55 40.04
CA CYS A 44 -67.36 13.74 38.84
C CYS A 44 -66.24 14.01 37.81
N LEU A 45 -65.94 15.28 37.53
CA LEU A 45 -64.85 15.64 36.61
C LEU A 45 -63.48 15.21 37.15
N ARG A 46 -63.29 15.25 38.46
CA ARG A 46 -62.04 14.79 39.10
C ARG A 46 -61.82 13.29 38.91
N LEU A 47 -62.89 12.49 39.00
CA LEU A 47 -62.85 11.05 38.74
C LEU A 47 -62.53 10.75 37.26
N GLU A 48 -63.15 11.46 36.32
CA GLU A 48 -62.84 11.31 34.88
C GLU A 48 -61.41 11.72 34.54
N LEU A 49 -60.90 12.80 35.15
CA LEU A 49 -59.51 13.21 34.99
C LEU A 49 -58.54 12.16 35.54
N GLN A 50 -58.84 11.54 36.69
CA GLN A 50 -58.03 10.44 37.22
C GLN A 50 -58.02 9.22 36.29
N ASP A 51 -59.16 8.90 35.66
CA ASP A 51 -59.25 7.79 34.71
C ASP A 51 -58.44 8.07 33.44
N VAL A 52 -58.51 9.30 32.90
CA VAL A 52 -57.70 9.71 31.75
C VAL A 52 -56.21 9.74 32.08
N GLU A 53 -55.82 10.23 33.27
CA GLU A 53 -54.44 10.19 33.75
C GLU A 53 -53.92 8.75 33.89
N GLY A 54 -54.78 7.82 34.35
CA GLY A 54 -54.50 6.38 34.38
C GLY A 54 -54.22 5.82 32.99
N HIS A 55 -55.10 6.08 32.03
CA HIS A 55 -54.91 5.65 30.64
C HIS A 55 -53.66 6.26 29.98
N ILE A 56 -53.33 7.54 30.29
CA ILE A 56 -52.09 8.16 29.83
C ILE A 56 -50.88 7.45 30.43
N ALA A 57 -50.90 7.11 31.71
CA ALA A 57 -49.82 6.38 32.37
C ALA A 57 -49.60 5.00 31.73
N GLU A 58 -50.66 4.24 31.46
CA GLU A 58 -50.58 2.95 30.77
C GLU A 58 -50.01 3.09 29.35
N MET A 59 -50.49 4.06 28.58
CA MET A 59 -50.00 4.35 27.23
C MET A 59 -48.52 4.75 27.23
N THR A 60 -48.06 5.51 28.22
CA THR A 60 -46.65 5.88 28.35
C THR A 60 -45.78 4.68 28.73
N ALA A 61 -46.24 3.81 29.63
CA ALA A 61 -45.53 2.58 29.99
C ALA A 61 -45.40 1.63 28.79
N CYS A 62 -46.49 1.45 28.04
CA CYS A 62 -46.51 0.65 26.82
C CYS A 62 -45.55 1.21 25.75
N ARG A 63 -45.57 2.53 25.52
CA ARG A 63 -44.64 3.21 24.61
C ARG A 63 -43.17 2.99 25.01
N ASP A 64 -42.86 3.09 26.29
CA ASP A 64 -41.49 2.96 26.77
C ASP A 64 -41.00 1.50 26.70
N GLU A 65 -41.89 0.52 26.86
CA GLU A 65 -41.61 -0.88 26.58
C GLU A 65 -41.31 -1.11 25.09
N PHE A 66 -42.13 -0.55 24.19
CA PHE A 66 -41.87 -0.63 22.74
C PHE A 66 -40.53 -0.02 22.36
N LYS A 67 -40.16 1.13 22.94
CA LYS A 67 -38.84 1.75 22.73
C LYS A 67 -37.70 0.84 23.18
N ARG A 68 -37.83 0.15 24.33
CA ARG A 68 -36.81 -0.81 24.78
C ARG A 68 -36.68 -1.99 23.83
N ARG A 69 -37.80 -2.53 23.32
CA ARG A 69 -37.79 -3.63 22.35
C ARG A 69 -37.16 -3.22 21.02
N LEU A 70 -37.48 -2.02 20.52
CA LEU A 70 -36.86 -1.47 19.30
C LEU A 70 -35.34 -1.33 19.46
N ASN A 71 -34.88 -0.71 20.55
CA ASN A 71 -33.45 -0.57 20.83
C ASN A 71 -32.75 -1.93 20.94
N ALA A 72 -33.39 -2.94 21.53
CA ALA A 72 -32.84 -4.29 21.61
C ALA A 72 -32.70 -4.95 20.23
N ILE A 73 -33.69 -4.76 19.34
CA ILE A 73 -33.66 -5.27 17.96
C ILE A 73 -32.54 -4.58 17.17
N GLU A 74 -32.44 -3.25 17.24
CA GLU A 74 -31.39 -2.49 16.55
C GLU A 74 -29.99 -2.91 17.02
N GLN A 75 -29.79 -3.11 18.33
CA GLN A 75 -28.51 -3.60 18.85
C GLN A 75 -28.20 -5.03 18.40
N ALA A 76 -29.21 -5.90 18.30
CA ALA A 76 -29.03 -7.25 17.80
C ALA A 76 -28.66 -7.26 16.30
N GLU A 77 -29.28 -6.40 15.50
CA GLU A 77 -28.95 -6.25 14.07
C GLU A 77 -27.54 -5.71 13.85
N ARG A 78 -27.12 -4.68 14.62
CA ARG A 78 -25.75 -4.17 14.56
C ARG A 78 -24.71 -5.25 14.86
N LYS A 79 -24.94 -6.06 15.90
CA LYS A 79 -24.06 -7.19 16.24
C LYS A 79 -24.00 -8.25 15.13
N ARG A 80 -25.12 -8.51 14.45
CA ARG A 80 -25.15 -9.44 13.29
C ARG A 80 -24.35 -8.89 12.11
N GLN A 81 -24.51 -7.60 11.79
CA GLN A 81 -23.76 -6.94 10.73
C GLN A 81 -22.26 -6.90 11.01
N GLU A 82 -21.86 -6.60 12.26
CA GLU A 82 -20.45 -6.64 12.68
C GLU A 82 -19.85 -8.04 12.55
N ALA A 83 -20.58 -9.08 12.99
CA ALA A 83 -20.12 -10.47 12.87
C ALA A 83 -20.01 -10.93 11.41
N GLU A 84 -20.91 -10.49 10.53
CA GLU A 84 -20.86 -10.79 9.09
C GLU A 84 -19.71 -10.06 8.40
N ALA A 85 -19.48 -8.80 8.74
CA ALA A 85 -18.36 -8.02 8.24
C ALA A 85 -17.01 -8.61 8.70
N GLU A 86 -16.93 -9.10 9.95
CA GLU A 86 -15.73 -9.77 10.45
C GLU A 86 -15.46 -11.09 9.72
N LYS A 87 -16.49 -11.92 9.52
CA LYS A 87 -16.37 -13.15 8.72
C LYS A 87 -15.90 -12.86 7.29
N LYS A 88 -16.44 -11.83 6.66
CA LYS A 88 -16.01 -11.42 5.31
C LYS A 88 -14.55 -10.98 5.29
N ARG A 89 -14.13 -10.17 6.26
CA ARG A 89 -12.71 -9.74 6.41
C ARG A 89 -11.78 -10.93 6.65
N GLN A 90 -12.19 -11.91 7.44
CA GLN A 90 -11.41 -13.14 7.66
C GLN A 90 -11.31 -13.97 6.38
N ALA A 91 -12.40 -14.13 5.63
CA ALA A 91 -12.40 -14.84 4.34
C ALA A 91 -11.48 -14.16 3.32
N GLU A 92 -11.54 -12.83 3.19
CA GLU A 92 -10.66 -12.05 2.32
C GLU A 92 -9.18 -12.20 2.69
N ARG A 93 -8.85 -12.23 3.99
CA ARG A 93 -7.47 -12.46 4.46
C ARG A 93 -6.96 -13.85 4.08
N VAL A 94 -7.77 -14.89 4.29
CA VAL A 94 -7.41 -16.27 3.93
C VAL A 94 -7.25 -16.41 2.41
N GLU A 95 -8.12 -15.79 1.61
CA GLU A 95 -8.01 -15.82 0.15
C GLU A 95 -6.76 -15.06 -0.33
N ALA A 96 -6.47 -13.90 0.24
CA ALA A 96 -5.27 -13.13 -0.08
C ALA A 96 -3.99 -13.90 0.28
N GLU A 97 -3.97 -14.59 1.41
CA GLU A 97 -2.84 -15.43 1.82
C GLU A 97 -2.66 -16.63 0.88
N LYS A 98 -3.74 -17.31 0.50
CA LYS A 98 -3.69 -18.38 -0.52
C LYS A 98 -3.15 -17.87 -1.86
N LYS A 99 -3.59 -16.69 -2.30
CA LYS A 99 -3.08 -16.06 -3.55
C LYS A 99 -1.59 -15.73 -3.44
N ARG A 100 -1.12 -15.22 -2.30
CA ARG A 100 0.31 -14.96 -2.06
C ARG A 100 1.14 -16.24 -2.12
N GLN A 101 0.71 -17.28 -1.42
CA GLN A 101 1.39 -18.58 -1.44
C GLN A 101 1.42 -19.20 -2.85
N ALA A 102 0.32 -19.12 -3.60
CA ALA A 102 0.27 -19.60 -4.99
C ALA A 102 1.21 -18.81 -5.92
N ALA A 103 1.24 -17.47 -5.80
CA ALA A 103 2.13 -16.63 -6.57
C ALA A 103 3.61 -16.88 -6.25
N GLU A 104 3.93 -17.08 -4.97
CA GLU A 104 5.29 -17.42 -4.54
C GLU A 104 5.73 -18.79 -5.06
N LYS A 105 4.85 -19.80 -4.96
CA LYS A 105 5.11 -21.13 -5.53
C LYS A 105 5.35 -21.06 -7.03
N LYS A 106 4.53 -20.30 -7.77
CA LYS A 106 4.70 -20.08 -9.20
C LYS A 106 6.05 -19.40 -9.50
N ARG A 107 6.42 -18.37 -8.74
CA ARG A 107 7.73 -17.70 -8.89
C ARG A 107 8.90 -18.64 -8.63
N GLN A 108 8.78 -19.53 -7.64
CA GLN A 108 9.79 -20.55 -7.37
C GLN A 108 9.86 -21.60 -8.48
N GLU A 109 8.73 -22.00 -9.05
CA GLU A 109 8.68 -22.94 -10.19
C GLU A 109 9.28 -22.31 -11.45
N GLU A 110 8.96 -21.06 -11.77
CA GLU A 110 9.57 -20.29 -12.86
C GLU A 110 11.08 -20.15 -12.66
N GLN A 111 11.53 -19.84 -11.44
CA GLN A 111 12.95 -19.76 -11.12
C GLN A 111 13.65 -21.12 -11.22
N LYS A 112 12.98 -22.22 -10.83
CA LYS A 112 13.49 -23.58 -11.03
C LYS A 112 13.52 -23.97 -12.51
N GLY A 113 12.54 -23.53 -13.31
CA GLY A 113 12.51 -23.70 -14.76
C GLY A 113 13.68 -22.98 -15.42
N LEU A 114 13.88 -21.70 -15.10
CA LEU A 114 15.03 -20.91 -15.59
C LEU A 114 16.38 -21.50 -15.15
N ARG A 115 16.48 -22.12 -13.97
CA ARG A 115 17.68 -22.85 -13.52
C ARG A 115 17.87 -24.20 -14.22
N ARG A 116 16.79 -24.85 -14.68
CA ARG A 116 16.91 -26.04 -15.54
C ARG A 116 17.37 -25.62 -16.94
N GLU A 117 16.85 -24.52 -17.47
CA GLU A 117 17.25 -23.98 -18.77
C GLU A 117 18.68 -23.41 -18.77
N ARG A 118 19.09 -22.71 -17.70
CA ARG A 118 20.49 -22.27 -17.50
C ARG A 118 21.32 -23.36 -16.83
N GLY A 119 22.09 -24.09 -17.64
CA GLY A 119 23.14 -24.98 -17.12
C GLY A 119 22.92 -26.47 -17.37
N LEU A 120 22.05 -26.86 -18.30
CA LEU A 120 21.94 -28.26 -18.74
C LEU A 120 23.16 -28.69 -19.57
N TYR A 121 23.87 -27.73 -20.17
CA TYR A 121 25.13 -27.95 -20.89
C TYR A 121 26.12 -26.86 -20.50
N ALA A 122 27.16 -27.22 -19.74
CA ALA A 122 28.39 -26.44 -19.73
C ALA A 122 29.25 -27.00 -20.87
N HIS A 123 29.34 -26.29 -21.98
CA HIS A 123 30.37 -26.57 -22.98
C HIS A 123 31.71 -26.08 -22.42
N ALA A 124 32.35 -26.92 -21.61
CA ALA A 124 33.74 -26.72 -21.24
C ALA A 124 34.59 -27.07 -22.47
N TYR A 125 34.91 -26.07 -23.29
CA TYR A 125 36.00 -26.20 -24.25
C TYR A 125 37.30 -26.06 -23.47
N THR A 126 37.75 -27.13 -22.82
CA THR A 126 39.11 -27.18 -22.27
C THR A 126 40.07 -27.32 -23.43
N PHE A 127 40.49 -26.19 -23.97
CA PHE A 127 41.52 -26.13 -25.00
C PHE A 127 42.88 -26.10 -24.30
N HIS A 128 43.67 -27.16 -24.46
CA HIS A 128 45.06 -27.16 -24.01
C HIS A 128 45.89 -26.45 -25.09
N ASN A 129 46.34 -25.24 -24.79
CA ASN A 129 47.19 -24.46 -25.67
C ASN A 129 48.42 -24.01 -24.90
N GLU A 130 49.60 -24.19 -25.50
CA GLU A 130 50.87 -23.67 -24.97
C GLU A 130 50.82 -22.15 -24.81
N ASP A 131 50.07 -21.44 -25.66
CA ASP A 131 49.86 -19.99 -25.58
C ASP A 131 49.26 -19.54 -24.23
N VAL A 132 48.47 -20.39 -23.57
CA VAL A 132 47.92 -20.06 -22.25
C VAL A 132 49.03 -20.10 -21.20
N ASN A 133 49.95 -21.06 -21.26
CA ASN A 133 51.09 -21.10 -20.33
C ASN A 133 52.07 -19.94 -20.57
N GLU A 134 52.23 -19.50 -21.83
CA GLU A 134 53.09 -18.36 -22.16
C GLU A 134 52.50 -17.01 -21.72
N ASN A 135 51.16 -16.86 -21.77
CA ASN A 135 50.48 -15.62 -21.45
C ASN A 135 49.91 -15.57 -20.02
N PHE A 136 49.95 -16.67 -19.27
CA PHE A 136 49.42 -16.81 -17.92
C PHE A 136 50.57 -17.00 -16.92
N ASP A 137 51.35 -15.93 -16.72
CA ASP A 137 52.46 -15.88 -15.79
C ASP A 137 52.10 -15.14 -14.49
N GLU A 138 53.07 -15.00 -13.59
CA GLU A 138 52.91 -14.27 -12.32
C GLU A 138 52.62 -12.77 -12.52
N SER A 139 52.80 -12.24 -13.74
CA SER A 139 52.54 -10.84 -14.04
C SER A 139 51.07 -10.55 -14.35
N VAL A 140 50.22 -11.58 -14.44
CA VAL A 140 48.77 -11.42 -14.65
C VAL A 140 48.11 -10.88 -13.37
N SER A 141 47.61 -9.65 -13.45
CA SER A 141 46.96 -8.95 -12.35
C SER A 141 45.44 -9.17 -12.32
N CYS A 142 44.83 -9.38 -13.48
CA CYS A 142 43.39 -9.53 -13.60
C CYS A 142 43.01 -10.37 -14.83
N ILE A 143 42.05 -11.28 -14.66
CA ILE A 143 41.44 -12.04 -15.75
C ILE A 143 39.94 -11.75 -15.77
N ALA A 144 39.43 -11.34 -16.92
CA ALA A 144 38.02 -11.09 -17.16
C ALA A 144 37.49 -12.06 -18.22
N MET A 145 36.39 -12.74 -17.90
CA MET A 145 35.70 -13.63 -18.83
C MET A 145 34.35 -13.01 -19.21
N GLY A 146 34.15 -12.80 -20.51
CA GLY A 146 32.92 -12.32 -21.11
C GLY A 146 32.17 -13.46 -21.82
N ASP A 147 31.13 -13.10 -22.56
CA ASP A 147 30.31 -14.08 -23.30
C ASP A 147 31.11 -14.82 -24.39
N ARG A 148 32.05 -14.13 -25.03
CA ARG A 148 32.85 -14.66 -26.16
C ARG A 148 34.34 -14.45 -26.04
N ALA A 149 34.78 -13.63 -25.08
CA ALA A 149 36.19 -13.24 -24.95
C ALA A 149 36.71 -13.43 -23.54
N THR A 150 37.98 -13.78 -23.45
CA THR A 150 38.80 -13.72 -22.25
C THR A 150 39.81 -12.58 -22.42
N LEU A 151 39.98 -11.77 -21.38
CA LEU A 151 40.95 -10.68 -21.32
C LEU A 151 41.83 -10.90 -20.09
N MET A 152 43.14 -10.79 -20.28
CA MET A 152 44.14 -10.79 -19.23
C MET A 152 44.80 -9.42 -19.19
N VAL A 153 44.93 -8.85 -18.00
CA VAL A 153 45.65 -7.61 -17.75
C VAL A 153 46.89 -7.95 -16.95
N TYR A 154 48.01 -7.33 -17.30
CA TYR A 154 49.29 -7.55 -16.65
C TYR A 154 49.70 -6.36 -15.77
N ASP A 155 50.56 -6.59 -14.79
CA ASP A 155 51.07 -5.56 -13.86
C ASP A 155 51.77 -4.40 -14.57
N HIS A 156 52.41 -4.68 -15.71
CA HIS A 156 53.08 -3.65 -16.50
C HIS A 156 52.09 -2.76 -17.30
N GLY A 157 50.78 -3.06 -17.23
CA GLY A 157 49.70 -2.34 -17.91
C GLY A 157 49.41 -2.83 -19.33
N GLY A 158 50.12 -3.85 -19.80
CA GLY A 158 49.78 -4.57 -21.02
C GLY A 158 48.54 -5.43 -20.82
N TYR A 159 48.01 -5.97 -21.91
CA TYR A 159 46.89 -6.90 -21.87
C TYR A 159 46.88 -7.83 -23.08
N SER A 160 46.31 -9.01 -22.90
CA SER A 160 46.12 -10.04 -23.93
C SER A 160 44.65 -10.43 -23.97
N TYR A 161 44.09 -10.69 -25.15
CA TYR A 161 42.67 -10.99 -25.27
C TYR A 161 42.36 -11.93 -26.42
N THR A 162 41.26 -12.67 -26.29
CA THR A 162 40.71 -13.50 -27.36
C THR A 162 39.67 -12.74 -28.17
N GLU A 163 39.32 -13.27 -29.35
CA GLU A 163 38.28 -12.70 -30.21
C GLU A 163 36.94 -12.52 -29.46
N GLY A 164 36.15 -11.50 -29.83
CA GLY A 164 34.80 -11.29 -29.29
C GLY A 164 34.73 -10.32 -28.10
N MET A 165 35.76 -9.51 -27.88
CA MET A 165 35.74 -8.46 -26.85
C MET A 165 34.68 -7.39 -27.17
N PRO A 166 33.94 -6.87 -26.17
CA PRO A 166 33.01 -5.76 -26.38
C PRO A 166 33.72 -4.56 -27.03
N THR A 167 33.17 -4.07 -28.16
CA THR A 167 33.79 -3.01 -28.98
C THR A 167 34.12 -1.76 -28.16
N GLY A 168 33.25 -1.39 -27.22
CA GLY A 168 33.47 -0.26 -26.33
C GLY A 168 34.72 -0.43 -25.46
N LEU A 169 34.93 -1.62 -24.89
CA LEU A 169 36.11 -1.94 -24.08
C LEU A 169 37.38 -1.99 -24.96
N TYR A 170 37.28 -2.63 -26.13
CA TYR A 170 38.38 -2.70 -27.09
C TYR A 170 38.91 -1.30 -27.44
N ASN A 171 38.01 -0.38 -27.82
CA ASN A 171 38.36 1.00 -28.17
C ASN A 171 39.01 1.73 -27.00
N LYS A 172 38.57 1.45 -25.76
CA LYS A 172 39.13 2.05 -24.55
C LYS A 172 40.52 1.55 -24.20
N LEU A 173 40.90 0.36 -24.63
CA LEU A 173 42.22 -0.23 -24.36
C LEU A 173 43.22 0.01 -25.51
N HIS A 174 42.79 -0.12 -26.77
CA HIS A 174 43.67 -0.07 -27.95
C HIS A 174 44.06 1.34 -28.39
N HIS A 175 43.20 2.33 -28.19
CA HIS A 175 43.46 3.71 -28.60
C HIS A 175 44.09 4.57 -27.50
N ARG A 176 44.68 3.94 -26.48
CA ARG A 176 45.33 4.67 -25.39
C ARG A 176 46.76 5.03 -25.79
N GLY A 177 47.13 6.29 -25.57
CA GLY A 177 48.52 6.72 -25.67
C GLY A 177 49.37 6.20 -24.50
N ALA A 178 50.69 6.09 -24.71
CA ALA A 178 51.64 5.63 -23.69
C ALA A 178 51.61 6.45 -22.38
N ASN A 179 51.17 7.72 -22.45
CA ASN A 179 51.08 8.62 -21.30
C ASN A 179 49.76 8.50 -20.52
N GLN A 180 48.85 7.59 -20.91
CA GLN A 180 47.56 7.43 -20.23
C GLN A 180 47.60 6.37 -19.12
N PRO A 181 46.80 6.55 -18.04
CA PRO A 181 46.76 5.67 -16.85
C PRO A 181 46.62 4.17 -17.13
N LYS A 182 47.51 3.27 -16.71
CA LYS A 182 47.43 1.85 -17.10
C LYS A 182 46.17 1.15 -16.58
N PRO A 183 45.55 0.21 -17.31
CA PRO A 183 44.45 -0.59 -16.77
C PRO A 183 44.97 -1.49 -15.63
N THR A 184 44.23 -1.56 -14.52
CA THR A 184 44.58 -2.37 -13.34
C THR A 184 43.55 -3.44 -13.04
N TYR A 185 42.30 -3.22 -13.43
CA TYR A 185 41.23 -4.19 -13.22
C TYR A 185 40.20 -4.06 -14.33
N VAL A 186 39.74 -5.20 -14.84
CA VAL A 186 38.69 -5.25 -15.85
C VAL A 186 37.67 -6.31 -15.45
N ALA A 187 36.40 -6.03 -15.68
CA ALA A 187 35.33 -7.00 -15.59
C ALA A 187 34.47 -6.93 -16.84
N MET A 188 34.11 -8.11 -17.38
CA MET A 188 33.22 -8.24 -18.52
C MET A 188 31.94 -8.96 -18.09
N GLY A 189 30.81 -8.51 -18.61
CA GLY A 189 29.51 -9.12 -18.39
C GLY A 189 28.83 -9.47 -19.70
N SER A 190 27.63 -10.02 -19.61
CA SER A 190 26.78 -10.28 -20.78
C SER A 190 26.22 -8.97 -21.36
N MET A 191 25.82 -9.01 -22.65
CA MET A 191 25.20 -7.87 -23.36
C MET A 191 26.10 -6.62 -23.43
N ASP A 192 27.37 -6.79 -23.82
CA ASP A 192 28.36 -5.72 -23.97
C ASP A 192 28.59 -4.85 -22.73
N ARG A 193 28.36 -5.43 -21.55
CA ARG A 193 28.64 -4.79 -20.25
C ARG A 193 30.11 -4.96 -19.91
N TRP A 194 30.72 -3.88 -19.48
CA TRP A 194 32.11 -3.92 -19.03
C TRP A 194 32.39 -2.83 -18.00
N TYR A 195 33.43 -3.05 -17.22
CA TYR A 195 34.01 -2.13 -16.26
C TYR A 195 35.53 -2.18 -16.39
N VAL A 196 36.19 -1.04 -16.35
CA VAL A 196 37.65 -0.92 -16.29
C VAL A 196 38.04 0.11 -15.24
N ARG A 197 39.03 -0.21 -14.44
CA ARG A 197 39.69 0.70 -13.50
C ARG A 197 41.14 0.88 -13.92
N TYR A 198 41.61 2.12 -13.84
CA TYR A 198 42.98 2.50 -14.16
C TYR A 198 43.82 2.76 -12.91
N ASP A 199 45.15 2.76 -13.04
CA ASP A 199 46.12 3.05 -11.96
C ASP A 199 45.92 4.44 -11.32
N SER A 200 45.45 5.41 -12.09
CA SER A 200 45.02 6.74 -11.61
C SER A 200 43.84 6.71 -10.64
N GLY A 201 43.19 5.56 -10.46
CA GLY A 201 41.96 5.41 -9.68
C GLY A 201 40.68 5.76 -10.45
N VAL A 202 40.79 6.26 -11.69
CA VAL A 202 39.64 6.51 -12.55
C VAL A 202 39.04 5.19 -13.03
N SER A 203 37.71 5.12 -13.04
CA SER A 203 36.95 3.97 -13.56
C SER A 203 36.02 4.38 -14.69
N GLN A 204 35.78 3.46 -15.62
CA GLN A 204 34.84 3.63 -16.72
C GLN A 204 34.05 2.34 -16.91
N TRP A 205 32.83 2.47 -17.41
CA TRP A 205 31.95 1.32 -17.58
C TRP A 205 30.90 1.57 -18.66
N ASN A 206 30.26 0.48 -19.07
CA ASN A 206 29.13 0.52 -20.01
C ASN A 206 28.03 -0.44 -19.57
N ASN A 207 26.77 0.00 -19.70
CA ASN A 207 25.58 -0.80 -19.49
C ASN A 207 25.48 -1.51 -18.11
N VAL A 208 26.13 -0.98 -17.08
CA VAL A 208 25.96 -1.43 -15.69
C VAL A 208 24.71 -0.78 -15.08
N PRO A 209 23.95 -1.48 -14.22
CA PRO A 209 22.78 -0.93 -13.55
C PRO A 209 23.09 0.37 -12.78
N ASN A 210 22.15 1.32 -12.81
CA ASN A 210 22.26 2.60 -12.09
C ASN A 210 22.49 2.44 -10.57
N SER A 211 22.09 1.31 -9.97
CA SER A 211 22.36 1.03 -8.57
C SER A 211 23.85 0.85 -8.24
N LEU A 212 24.70 0.58 -9.24
CA LEU A 212 26.16 0.47 -9.09
C LEU A 212 26.86 1.80 -9.36
N THR A 213 26.24 2.70 -10.12
CA THR A 213 26.81 4.04 -10.37
C THR A 213 26.76 4.94 -9.12
N ASP A 214 25.81 4.69 -8.21
CA ASP A 214 25.66 5.44 -6.96
C ASP A 214 26.63 4.99 -5.84
N ALA A 215 27.29 3.83 -5.99
CA ALA A 215 28.21 3.31 -4.99
C ALA A 215 29.61 3.95 -5.05
N GLU A 216 30.05 4.41 -6.24
CA GLU A 216 31.37 5.05 -6.41
C GLU A 216 31.33 6.57 -6.07
N SER A 217 30.17 7.23 -6.08
CA SER A 217 30.05 8.63 -5.65
C SER A 217 30.21 8.82 -4.14
N TYR A 218 30.14 7.75 -3.34
CA TYR A 218 30.44 7.78 -1.90
C TYR A 218 31.94 7.76 -1.57
N SER A 219 32.83 7.35 -2.48
CA SER A 219 34.28 7.28 -2.21
C SER A 219 35.02 8.59 -2.49
N ALA A 220 34.44 9.49 -3.31
CA ALA A 220 35.02 10.81 -3.62
C ALA A 220 34.86 11.85 -2.49
N GLY A 221 34.18 11.50 -1.39
CA GLY A 221 33.82 12.43 -0.31
C GLY A 221 34.49 12.18 1.06
N MET A 222 35.45 11.27 1.18
CA MET A 222 36.16 11.04 2.46
C MET A 222 37.49 11.82 2.48
N PRO A 223 37.57 12.99 3.16
CA PRO A 223 38.86 13.60 3.45
C PRO A 223 39.55 12.79 4.55
N GLY A 224 40.69 12.17 4.23
CA GLY A 224 41.69 11.86 5.26
C GLY A 224 42.13 10.42 5.47
N PHE A 225 42.22 9.58 4.45
CA PHE A 225 43.02 8.35 4.57
C PHE A 225 44.37 8.52 3.86
N ARG A 226 45.38 8.98 4.61
CA ARG A 226 46.79 8.79 4.22
C ARG A 226 47.20 7.38 4.68
N PRO A 227 47.63 6.48 3.79
CA PRO A 227 48.33 5.29 4.24
C PRO A 227 49.67 5.73 4.84
N GLY A 228 49.91 5.34 6.09
CA GLY A 228 51.20 5.48 6.76
C GLY A 228 52.27 4.59 6.10
N PRO A 229 53.55 4.83 6.44
CA PRO A 229 54.73 4.32 5.72
C PRO A 229 54.80 2.79 5.62
#